data_AF-A0A7W7QY55-F1
#
_entry.id   AF-A0A7W7QY55-F1
#
_cell.length_a   1.000
_cell.length_b   1.000
_cell.length_c   1.000
_cell.angle_alpha   90.00
_cell.angle_beta   90.00
_cell.angle_gamma   90.00
#
_symmetry.space_group_name_H-M   'P 1'
#
loop_
_entity.id
_entity.type
_entity.pdbx_description
1 polymer ?
#
loop_
_entity_poly.entity_id
_entity_poly.type
_entity_poly.pdbx_seq_one_letter_code
_entity_poly.pdbx_strand_id
1 'polypeptide(L)'
;MSWDMVIVVDPDQDDAEYSFAAASMGRTCRAMTEAGMLVTVDPPVFRKAAEFGFTMDDLVRYYQAGPDSPDIPDAFYEMRRANQAARDRAVEQPTGIPAYKFASNDRWLVSPAEITAALAVYDGLAQAEQDELFGSLGDWDGWIAFLRRAVDRRGFRVE
;
A
#
# COMPACT_ATOMS: atom_id res chain seq x y z
N MET A 1 -15.67 -0.69 -6.61
CA MET A 1 -14.25 -0.98 -6.40
C MET A 1 -13.99 -0.71 -4.93
N SER A 2 -13.61 -1.73 -4.16
CA SER A 2 -13.15 -1.60 -2.77
C SER A 2 -11.67 -1.21 -2.76
N TRP A 3 -11.22 -0.69 -1.63
CA TRP A 3 -9.82 -0.49 -1.31
C TRP A 3 -9.48 -1.46 -0.19
N ASP A 4 -8.84 -2.57 -0.55
CA ASP A 4 -8.62 -3.69 0.34
C ASP A 4 -7.18 -3.63 0.86
N MET A 5 -7.00 -3.80 2.16
CA MET A 5 -5.70 -3.74 2.81
C MET A 5 -5.44 -5.02 3.57
N VAL A 6 -4.39 -5.72 3.17
CA VAL A 6 -4.09 -7.06 3.66
C VAL A 6 -2.78 -7.04 4.41
N ILE A 7 -2.81 -7.31 5.72
CA ILE A 7 -1.61 -7.46 6.55
C ILE A 7 -0.75 -8.57 5.94
N VAL A 8 0.55 -8.32 5.84
CA VAL A 8 1.52 -9.28 5.28
C VAL A 8 1.77 -10.41 6.27
N VAL A 9 0.84 -11.37 6.28
CA VAL A 9 0.80 -12.65 7.03
C VAL A 9 0.17 -13.75 6.15
N ASP A 10 0.12 -15.00 6.63
CA ASP A 10 -0.67 -16.06 5.97
C ASP A 10 -2.16 -15.64 5.94
N PRO A 11 -2.87 -15.71 4.79
CA PRO A 11 -4.21 -15.15 4.60
C PRO A 11 -5.32 -15.82 5.43
N ASP A 12 -5.04 -16.92 6.12
CA ASP A 12 -6.03 -17.68 6.93
C ASP A 12 -6.32 -17.06 8.32
N GLN A 13 -5.96 -15.79 8.56
CA GLN A 13 -6.31 -15.08 9.79
C GLN A 13 -7.46 -14.11 9.52
N ASP A 14 -8.64 -14.36 10.12
CA ASP A 14 -9.90 -13.56 9.99
C ASP A 14 -9.73 -12.03 10.21
N ASP A 15 -8.61 -11.62 10.81
CA ASP A 15 -8.28 -10.24 11.17
C ASP A 15 -7.23 -9.57 10.27
N ALA A 16 -6.78 -10.25 9.20
CA ALA A 16 -5.70 -9.78 8.33
C ALA A 16 -6.15 -8.71 7.32
N GLU A 17 -7.45 -8.51 7.13
CA GLU A 17 -8.00 -7.65 6.11
C GLU A 17 -8.71 -6.42 6.70
N TYR A 18 -8.59 -5.29 6.02
CA TYR A 18 -9.36 -4.09 6.29
C TYR A 18 -9.77 -3.45 4.97
N SER A 19 -11.04 -3.08 4.82
CA SER A 19 -11.54 -2.53 3.57
C SER A 19 -12.16 -1.15 3.76
N PHE A 20 -11.84 -0.25 2.84
CA PHE A 20 -12.57 1.01 2.68
C PHE A 20 -13.50 0.91 1.46
N ALA A 21 -14.68 1.50 1.59
CA ALA A 21 -15.41 1.94 0.40
C ALA A 21 -14.55 3.00 -0.32
N ALA A 22 -14.42 2.93 -1.65
CA ALA A 22 -13.56 3.86 -2.41
C ALA A 22 -13.86 5.36 -2.12
N ALA A 23 -15.13 5.71 -1.90
CA ALA A 23 -15.53 7.07 -1.53
C ALA A 23 -14.99 7.52 -0.15
N SER A 24 -14.78 6.57 0.76
CA SER A 24 -14.19 6.82 2.08
C SER A 24 -12.68 6.95 2.03
N MET A 25 -12.00 6.25 1.11
CA MET A 25 -10.54 6.31 0.99
C MET A 25 -10.04 7.73 0.69
N GLY A 26 -10.67 8.43 -0.26
CA GLY A 26 -10.26 9.81 -0.59
C GLY A 26 -10.36 10.78 0.59
N ARG A 27 -11.42 10.69 1.40
CA ARG A 27 -11.58 11.50 2.61
C ARG A 27 -10.57 11.11 3.69
N THR A 28 -10.31 9.81 3.86
CA THR A 28 -9.33 9.28 4.79
C THR A 28 -7.92 9.75 4.44
N CYS A 29 -7.50 9.62 3.17
CA CYS A 29 -6.22 10.15 2.69
C CYS A 29 -6.10 11.66 2.93
N ARG A 30 -7.16 12.42 2.66
CA ARG A 30 -7.16 13.86 2.88
C ARG A 30 -6.95 14.20 4.36
N ALA A 31 -7.73 13.61 5.26
CA ALA A 31 -7.58 13.84 6.69
C ALA A 31 -6.20 13.40 7.21
N MET A 32 -5.70 12.24 6.77
CA MET A 32 -4.35 11.77 7.11
C MET A 32 -3.26 12.70 6.56
N THR A 33 -3.45 13.31 5.38
CA THR A 33 -2.51 14.30 4.82
C THR A 33 -2.54 15.59 5.63
N GLU A 34 -3.74 16.10 5.96
CA GLU A 34 -3.93 17.31 6.77
C GLU A 34 -3.32 17.13 8.19
N ALA A 35 -3.43 15.92 8.76
CA ALA A 35 -2.82 15.55 10.02
C ALA A 35 -1.29 15.36 9.96
N GLY A 36 -0.71 15.20 8.76
CA GLY A 36 0.71 14.87 8.58
C GLY A 36 1.06 13.39 8.70
N MET A 37 0.07 12.50 8.77
CA MET A 37 0.28 11.04 8.74
C MET A 37 0.70 10.52 7.36
N LEU A 38 0.28 11.21 6.29
CA LEU A 38 0.77 10.96 4.93
C LEU A 38 1.82 11.99 4.53
N VAL A 39 2.81 11.52 3.77
CA VAL A 39 3.90 12.36 3.26
C VAL A 39 3.97 12.30 1.74
N THR A 40 4.24 13.46 1.14
CA THR A 40 4.47 13.57 -0.31
C THR A 40 5.93 13.26 -0.60
N VAL A 41 6.16 12.13 -1.25
CA VAL A 41 7.47 11.69 -1.76
C VAL A 41 7.27 11.11 -3.16
N ASP A 42 8.33 11.11 -3.96
CA ASP A 42 8.27 10.57 -5.32
C ASP A 42 8.08 9.05 -5.31
N PRO A 43 7.13 8.51 -6.11
CA PRO A 43 6.98 7.08 -6.26
C PRO A 43 8.22 6.49 -6.96
N PRO A 44 8.59 5.24 -6.65
CA PRO A 44 9.63 4.56 -7.40
C PRO A 44 9.18 4.35 -8.85
N VAL A 45 10.13 4.46 -9.77
CA VAL A 45 9.85 4.26 -11.20
C VAL A 45 9.76 2.76 -11.49
N PHE A 46 8.61 2.31 -11.98
CA PHE A 46 8.48 0.96 -12.52
C PHE A 46 9.28 0.80 -13.81
N ARG A 47 9.91 -0.36 -13.95
CA ARG A 47 10.67 -0.70 -15.14
C ARG A 47 9.68 -1.06 -16.24
N LYS A 48 9.86 -0.45 -17.41
CA LYS A 48 8.97 -0.65 -18.55
C LYS A 48 9.24 -2.01 -19.17
N ALA A 49 8.18 -2.66 -19.65
CA ALA A 49 8.29 -3.94 -20.34
C ALA A 49 9.25 -3.91 -21.55
N ALA A 50 9.29 -2.78 -22.27
CA ALA A 50 10.22 -2.57 -23.38
C ALA A 50 11.70 -2.62 -22.95
N GLU A 51 12.04 -2.30 -21.69
CA GLU A 51 13.42 -2.43 -21.17
C GLU A 51 13.85 -3.90 -21.06
N PHE A 52 12.89 -4.83 -21.04
CA PHE A 52 13.11 -6.28 -21.04
C PHE A 52 12.81 -6.92 -22.41
N GLY A 53 12.61 -6.10 -23.45
CA GLY A 53 12.34 -6.58 -24.81
C GLY A 53 10.89 -7.03 -25.06
N PHE A 54 9.94 -6.64 -24.21
CA PHE A 54 8.53 -7.03 -24.37
C PHE A 54 7.66 -5.92 -24.93
N THR A 55 6.75 -6.31 -25.82
CA THR A 55 5.60 -5.51 -26.24
C THR A 55 4.42 -5.70 -25.28
N MET A 56 3.35 -4.92 -25.45
CA MET A 56 2.13 -5.13 -24.66
C MET A 56 1.47 -6.48 -24.97
N ASP A 57 1.52 -6.92 -26.22
CA ASP A 57 0.95 -8.21 -26.64
C ASP A 57 1.70 -9.38 -25.99
N ASP A 58 3.03 -9.25 -25.85
CA ASP A 58 3.83 -10.22 -25.09
C ASP A 58 3.37 -10.31 -23.64
N LEU A 59 3.14 -9.17 -22.98
CA LEU A 59 2.65 -9.15 -21.60
C LEU A 59 1.29 -9.84 -21.48
N VAL A 60 0.34 -9.48 -22.35
CA VAL A 60 -1.01 -10.08 -22.35
C VAL A 60 -0.90 -11.60 -22.50
N ARG A 61 -0.09 -12.08 -23.45
CA ARG A 61 0.14 -13.50 -23.67
C ARG A 61 0.72 -14.18 -22.44
N TYR A 62 1.77 -13.62 -21.82
CA TYR A 62 2.41 -14.24 -20.65
C TYR A 62 1.54 -14.22 -19.41
N TYR A 63 0.74 -13.16 -19.20
CA TYR A 63 -0.23 -13.14 -18.11
C TYR A 63 -1.33 -14.20 -18.28
N GLN A 64 -1.74 -14.48 -19.52
CA GLN A 64 -2.75 -15.50 -19.83
C GLN A 64 -2.20 -16.93 -19.76
N ALA A 65 -0.92 -17.13 -20.11
CA ALA A 65 -0.30 -18.44 -20.15
C ALA A 65 -0.16 -19.09 -18.75
N GLY A 66 -0.18 -18.28 -17.68
CA GLY A 66 -0.05 -18.74 -16.31
C GLY A 66 1.42 -18.98 -15.90
N PRO A 67 1.72 -18.96 -14.58
CA PRO A 67 3.09 -18.88 -14.06
C PRO A 67 3.98 -20.10 -14.37
N ASP A 68 3.40 -21.24 -14.73
CA ASP A 68 4.11 -22.49 -15.02
C ASP A 68 4.27 -22.76 -16.53
N SER A 69 3.86 -21.81 -17.39
CA SER A 69 3.99 -22.00 -18.84
C SER A 69 5.47 -21.99 -19.25
N PRO A 70 5.92 -23.00 -20.01
CA PRO A 70 7.29 -23.05 -20.52
C PRO A 70 7.57 -21.95 -21.57
N ASP A 71 6.53 -21.26 -22.06
CA ASP A 71 6.64 -20.21 -23.08
C ASP A 71 6.96 -18.83 -22.47
N ILE A 72 7.04 -18.72 -21.14
CA ILE A 72 7.36 -17.46 -20.44
C ILE A 72 8.89 -17.32 -20.32
N PRO A 73 9.50 -16.29 -20.94
CA PRO A 73 10.94 -16.08 -20.84
C PRO A 73 11.37 -15.68 -19.43
N ASP A 74 12.60 -16.04 -19.03
CA ASP A 74 13.21 -15.63 -17.75
C ASP A 74 13.17 -14.11 -17.53
N ALA A 75 13.36 -13.34 -18.60
CA ALA A 75 13.30 -11.88 -18.57
C ALA A 75 11.93 -11.34 -18.10
N PHE A 76 10.83 -12.08 -18.29
CA PHE A 76 9.52 -11.71 -17.76
C PHE A 76 9.49 -11.82 -16.24
N TYR A 77 10.08 -12.88 -15.67
CA TYR A 77 10.21 -13.01 -14.23
C TYR A 77 11.17 -11.97 -13.64
N GLU A 78 12.23 -11.61 -14.35
CA GLU A 78 13.10 -10.49 -13.96
C GLU A 78 12.36 -9.16 -13.90
N MET A 79 11.57 -8.84 -14.94
CA MET A 79 10.71 -7.65 -14.95
C MET A 79 9.74 -7.66 -13.77
N ARG A 80 9.07 -8.79 -13.50
CA ARG A 80 8.15 -8.93 -12.36
C ARG A 80 8.87 -8.74 -11.02
N ARG A 81 10.05 -9.33 -10.84
CA ARG A 81 10.88 -9.13 -9.63
C ARG A 81 11.28 -7.67 -9.45
N ALA A 82 11.68 -7.00 -10.52
CA ALA A 82 12.06 -5.58 -10.47
C ALA A 82 10.88 -4.69 -10.06
N ASN A 83 9.69 -4.91 -10.65
CA ASN A 83 8.50 -4.16 -10.29
C ASN A 83 7.97 -4.51 -8.89
N GLN A 84 8.12 -5.76 -8.45
CA GLN A 84 7.84 -6.14 -7.06
C GLN A 84 8.79 -5.44 -6.08
N ALA A 85 10.10 -5.40 -6.36
CA ALA A 85 11.06 -4.68 -5.54
C ALA A 85 10.76 -3.17 -5.46
N ALA A 86 10.25 -2.57 -6.54
CA ALA A 86 9.76 -1.20 -6.51
C ALA A 86 8.55 -1.03 -5.58
N ARG A 87 7.57 -1.96 -5.62
CA ARG A 87 6.40 -1.96 -4.73
C ARG A 87 6.76 -2.20 -3.26
N ASP A 88 7.82 -2.95 -3.02
CA ASP A 88 8.30 -3.34 -1.68
C ASP A 88 9.23 -2.28 -1.07
N ARG A 89 9.63 -1.28 -1.85
CA ARG A 89 10.55 -0.25 -1.41
C ARG A 89 9.91 0.57 -0.28
N ALA A 90 10.52 0.48 0.90
CA ALA A 90 10.25 1.36 2.02
C ALA A 90 11.13 2.62 1.93
N VAL A 91 10.63 3.73 2.48
CA VAL A 91 11.47 4.89 2.79
C VAL A 91 12.37 4.55 3.97
N GLU A 92 13.67 4.88 3.91
CA GLU A 92 14.66 4.49 4.93
C GLU A 92 14.40 5.15 6.30
N GLN A 93 13.95 6.41 6.29
CA GLN A 93 13.60 7.18 7.48
C GLN A 93 12.25 7.87 7.24
N PRO A 94 11.14 7.13 7.31
CA PRO A 94 9.83 7.69 7.03
C PRO A 94 9.40 8.64 8.14
N THR A 95 8.80 9.77 7.76
CA THR A 95 8.09 10.68 8.69
C THR A 95 6.56 10.51 8.61
N GLY A 96 6.10 9.50 7.87
CA GLY A 96 4.70 9.14 7.64
C GLY A 96 4.61 8.12 6.50
N ILE A 97 3.39 7.77 6.10
CA ILE A 97 3.16 6.86 4.99
C ILE A 97 3.23 7.63 3.65
N PRO A 98 4.01 7.17 2.66
CA PRO A 98 4.01 7.79 1.33
C PRO A 98 2.62 7.80 0.70
N ALA A 99 2.09 9.00 0.42
CA ALA A 99 0.74 9.17 -0.10
C ALA A 99 0.48 8.41 -1.42
N TYR A 100 1.51 8.25 -2.27
CA TYR A 100 1.38 7.53 -3.54
C TYR A 100 0.99 6.06 -3.36
N LYS A 101 1.32 5.44 -2.21
CA LYS A 101 0.93 4.04 -1.91
C LYS A 101 -0.57 3.89 -1.75
N PHE A 102 -1.26 4.99 -1.43
CA PHE A 102 -2.72 5.08 -1.35
C PHE A 102 -3.37 5.74 -2.59
N ALA A 103 -2.63 5.91 -3.68
CA ALA A 103 -3.19 6.43 -4.93
C ALA A 103 -3.65 5.33 -5.91
N SER A 104 -3.26 4.07 -5.67
CA SER A 104 -3.54 2.92 -6.55
C SER A 104 -3.54 1.59 -5.80
N ASN A 105 -4.31 0.63 -6.30
CA ASN A 105 -4.37 -0.76 -5.83
C ASN A 105 -3.24 -1.62 -6.42
N ASP A 106 -2.02 -1.08 -6.39
CA ASP A 106 -0.86 -1.65 -7.08
C ASP A 106 -0.07 -2.62 -6.18
N ARG A 107 -0.66 -3.13 -5.10
CA ARG A 107 -0.03 -4.01 -4.10
C ARG A 107 1.19 -3.37 -3.43
N TRP A 108 1.15 -2.05 -3.24
CA TRP A 108 2.18 -1.32 -2.53
C TRP A 108 2.36 -1.87 -1.12
N LEU A 109 3.61 -2.10 -0.70
CA LEU A 109 3.91 -2.42 0.69
C LEU A 109 3.92 -1.13 1.50
N VAL A 110 3.03 -1.02 2.48
CA VAL A 110 3.14 -0.04 3.55
C VAL A 110 3.89 -0.71 4.70
N SER A 111 5.14 -0.29 4.92
CA SER A 111 6.06 -0.95 5.85
C SER A 111 5.78 -0.59 7.31
N PRO A 112 6.20 -1.42 8.28
CA PRO A 112 6.04 -1.11 9.71
C PRO A 112 6.61 0.25 10.09
N ALA A 113 7.79 0.64 9.58
CA ALA A 113 8.40 1.92 9.89
C ALA A 113 7.55 3.12 9.40
N GLU A 114 6.95 3.02 8.21
CA GLU A 114 6.05 4.05 7.68
C GLU A 114 4.77 4.16 8.52
N ILE A 115 4.22 3.03 8.94
CA ILE A 115 3.03 2.98 9.79
C ILE A 115 3.34 3.56 11.18
N THR A 116 4.46 3.16 11.80
CA THR A 116 4.91 3.69 13.08
C THR A 116 5.08 5.21 13.04
N ALA A 117 5.68 5.74 11.96
CA ALA A 117 5.83 7.18 11.79
C ALA A 117 4.47 7.89 11.70
N ALA A 118 3.52 7.34 10.93
CA ALA A 118 2.17 7.88 10.84
C ALA A 118 1.40 7.81 12.17
N LEU A 119 1.51 6.71 12.91
CA LEU A 119 0.88 6.55 14.22
C LEU A 119 1.48 7.50 15.26
N ALA A 120 2.79 7.74 15.22
CA ALA A 120 3.43 8.70 16.13
C ALA A 120 2.89 10.13 15.92
N VAL A 121 2.58 10.50 14.68
CA VAL A 121 1.89 11.77 14.39
C VAL A 121 0.50 11.77 15.00
N TYR A 122 -0.30 10.74 14.75
CA TYR A 122 -1.67 10.62 15.28
C TYR A 122 -1.71 10.67 16.82
N ASP A 123 -0.88 9.86 17.48
CA ASP A 123 -0.79 9.77 18.94
C ASP A 123 -0.28 11.07 19.59
N GLY A 124 0.38 11.94 18.80
CA GLY A 124 0.85 13.25 19.24
C GLY A 124 -0.20 14.38 19.16
N LEU A 125 -1.30 14.17 18.44
CA LEU A 125 -2.39 15.14 18.32
C LEU A 125 -3.20 15.22 19.62
N ALA A 126 -3.70 16.41 19.95
CA ALA A 126 -4.67 16.55 21.03
C ALA A 126 -6.00 15.86 20.64
N GLN A 127 -6.75 15.35 21.63
CA GLN A 127 -8.03 14.68 21.37
C GLN A 127 -8.99 15.56 20.54
N ALA A 128 -9.05 16.86 20.83
CA ALA A 128 -9.90 17.79 20.09
C ALA A 128 -9.52 17.88 18.59
N GLU A 129 -8.23 17.81 18.27
CA GLU A 129 -7.74 17.81 16.88
C GLU A 129 -8.05 16.47 16.20
N GLN A 130 -7.93 15.35 16.93
CA GLN A 130 -8.32 14.04 16.42
C GLN A 130 -9.83 13.99 16.11
N ASP A 131 -10.67 14.51 17.00
CA ASP A 131 -12.12 14.56 16.83
C ASP A 131 -12.50 15.46 15.64
N GLU A 132 -11.82 16.60 15.48
CA GLU A 132 -12.03 17.52 14.34
C GLU A 132 -11.67 16.87 13.00
N LEU A 133 -10.49 16.25 12.91
CA LEU A 133 -9.96 15.70 11.66
C LEU A 133 -10.63 14.37 11.28
N PHE A 134 -10.91 13.52 12.27
CA PHE A 134 -11.26 12.12 12.03
C PHE A 134 -12.65 11.73 12.55
N GLY A 135 -13.25 12.51 13.45
CA GLY A 135 -14.53 12.14 14.10
C GLY A 135 -15.73 12.03 13.15
N SER A 136 -15.62 12.57 11.92
CA SER A 136 -16.62 12.41 10.86
C SER A 136 -16.30 11.31 9.84
N LEU A 137 -15.08 10.76 9.89
CA LEU A 137 -14.74 9.56 9.14
C LEU A 137 -15.42 8.37 9.83
N GLY A 138 -15.83 7.37 9.05
CA GLY A 138 -16.60 6.24 9.56
C GLY A 138 -15.85 5.42 10.62
N ASP A 139 -15.34 4.25 10.23
CA ASP A 139 -14.64 3.36 11.15
C ASP A 139 -13.17 3.77 11.38
N TRP A 140 -12.94 5.00 11.84
CA TRP A 140 -11.58 5.51 12.06
C TRP A 140 -10.84 4.73 13.16
N ASP A 141 -11.55 4.37 14.24
CA ASP A 141 -10.98 3.57 15.32
C ASP A 141 -10.53 2.19 14.84
N GLY A 142 -11.33 1.54 13.99
CA GLY A 142 -10.96 0.28 13.34
C GLY A 142 -9.73 0.42 12.43
N TRP A 143 -9.62 1.53 11.70
CA TRP A 143 -8.44 1.83 10.90
C TRP A 143 -7.17 2.00 11.75
N ILE A 144 -7.22 2.78 12.82
CA ILE A 144 -6.09 2.94 13.75
C ILE A 144 -5.71 1.61 14.40
N ALA A 145 -6.70 0.81 14.81
CA ALA A 145 -6.46 -0.53 15.35
C ALA A 145 -5.79 -1.45 14.31
N PHE A 146 -6.23 -1.41 13.05
CA PHE A 146 -5.59 -2.14 11.95
C PHE A 146 -4.14 -1.71 11.75
N LEU A 147 -3.86 -0.41 11.68
CA LEU A 147 -2.49 0.10 11.54
C LEU A 147 -1.59 -0.38 12.68
N ARG A 148 -2.07 -0.32 13.93
CA ARG A 148 -1.32 -0.81 15.10
C ARG A 148 -1.02 -2.30 14.98
N ARG A 149 -1.99 -3.13 14.57
CA ARG A 149 -1.76 -4.56 14.32
C ARG A 149 -0.76 -4.81 13.19
N ALA A 150 -0.78 -4.00 12.13
CA ALA A 150 0.12 -4.14 11.00
C ALA A 150 1.59 -3.79 11.35
N VAL A 151 1.83 -2.91 12.33
CA VAL A 151 3.18 -2.62 12.87
C VAL A 151 3.81 -3.86 13.47
N ASP A 152 3.05 -4.65 14.26
CA ASP A 152 3.54 -5.88 14.91
C ASP A 152 3.79 -7.02 13.91
N ARG A 153 3.50 -6.79 12.63
CA ARG A 153 3.69 -7.73 11.53
C ARG A 153 4.67 -7.14 10.51
N ARG A 154 4.56 -7.54 9.25
CA ARG A 154 5.42 -7.04 8.16
C ARG A 154 4.80 -5.85 7.42
N GLY A 155 3.87 -5.13 8.03
CA GLY A 155 3.06 -4.10 7.39
C GLY A 155 1.87 -4.71 6.62
N PHE A 156 1.36 -4.00 5.62
CA PHE A 156 0.23 -4.44 4.81
C PHE A 156 0.39 -4.08 3.32
N ARG A 157 -0.40 -4.72 2.46
CA ARG A 157 -0.52 -4.48 1.01
C ARG A 157 -1.80 -3.75 0.68
N VAL A 158 -1.74 -2.86 -0.30
CA VAL A 158 -2.90 -2.13 -0.85
C VAL A 158 -3.39 -2.81 -2.13
N GLU A 159 -4.60 -3.38 -2.11
CA GLU A 159 -5.20 -4.21 -3.17
C GLU A 159 -6.59 -3.73 -3.61
#